data_AF-A0A853BET7-F1
#
_entry.id   AF-A0A853BET7-F1
#
_cell.length_a   1.000
_cell.length_b   1.000
_cell.length_c   1.000
_cell.angle_alpha   90.00
_cell.angle_beta   90.00
_cell.angle_gamma   90.00
#
_symmetry.space_group_name_H-M   'P 1'
#
loop_
_entity.id
_entity.type
_entity.pdbx_description
1 polymer ?
#
loop_
_entity_poly.entity_id
_entity_poly.type
_entity_poly.pdbx_seq_one_letter_code
_entity_poly.pdbx_strand_id
1 'polypeptide(L)'
;MPPEEKRLAEVWGDVVDERSVKIAVLLGIAVAVPSFLVARAAFGAGVDNQDLARTYAMVVGLAACLVAGGIAAKLFKPQRIVTERGVDPEDQRRVLRELGEAHGIGTLADLSARERDELRRLGLEEVFLDAEKAG
;
A
#
# COMPACT_ATOMS: atom_id res chain seq x y z
N MET A 1 -21.33 -21.16 2.44
CA MET A 1 -20.77 -20.08 1.59
C MET A 1 -19.33 -19.91 2.03
N PRO A 2 -18.33 -20.38 1.26
CA PRO A 2 -16.94 -20.23 1.68
C PRO A 2 -16.55 -18.75 1.68
N PRO A 3 -15.70 -18.30 2.62
CA PRO A 3 -15.24 -16.91 2.69
C PRO A 3 -14.45 -16.58 1.42
N GLU A 4 -14.72 -15.42 0.82
CA GLU A 4 -13.93 -14.92 -0.32
C GLU A 4 -12.48 -14.72 0.13
N GLU A 5 -11.62 -15.63 -0.27
CA GLU A 5 -10.18 -15.55 -0.13
C GLU A 5 -9.67 -14.40 -1.02
N LYS A 6 -9.56 -13.20 -0.43
CA LYS A 6 -9.00 -12.02 -1.08
C LYS A 6 -7.52 -12.30 -1.35
N ARG A 7 -7.17 -12.55 -2.61
CA ARG A 7 -5.79 -12.68 -3.06
C ARG A 7 -5.16 -11.29 -3.04
N LEU A 8 -4.34 -11.06 -2.02
CA LEU A 8 -3.62 -9.82 -1.81
C LEU A 8 -2.31 -9.86 -2.62
N ALA A 9 -2.09 -8.89 -3.49
CA ALA A 9 -0.84 -8.71 -4.22
C ALA A 9 -0.06 -7.53 -3.65
N GLU A 10 1.24 -7.74 -3.43
CA GLU A 10 2.15 -6.68 -3.03
C GLU A 10 2.62 -5.92 -4.27
N VAL A 11 2.29 -4.62 -4.33
CA VAL A 11 2.61 -3.76 -5.46
C VAL A 11 3.25 -2.49 -4.90
N TRP A 12 4.54 -2.29 -5.19
CA TRP A 12 5.32 -1.13 -4.71
C TRP A 12 5.29 -0.95 -3.18
N GLY A 13 5.38 -2.05 -2.43
CA GLY A 13 5.41 -2.03 -0.95
C GLY A 13 4.07 -1.77 -0.29
N ASP A 14 2.96 -1.75 -1.05
CA ASP A 14 1.59 -1.70 -0.53
C ASP A 14 0.84 -2.99 -0.87
N VAL A 15 -0.03 -3.43 0.03
CA VAL A 15 -0.79 -4.68 -0.12
C VAL A 15 -2.14 -4.35 -0.73
N VAL A 16 -2.30 -4.64 -2.02
CA VAL A 16 -3.50 -4.28 -2.78
C VAL A 16 -4.23 -5.54 -3.22
N ASP A 17 -5.56 -5.53 -3.16
CA ASP A 17 -6.39 -6.63 -3.64
C ASP A 17 -6.22 -6.81 -5.17
N GLU A 18 -5.77 -8.00 -5.60
CA GLU A 18 -5.53 -8.33 -7.01
C GLU A 18 -6.76 -8.06 -7.90
N ARG A 19 -7.97 -8.26 -7.36
CA ARG A 19 -9.21 -8.07 -8.12
C ARG A 19 -9.46 -6.59 -8.40
N SER A 20 -9.13 -5.72 -7.43
CA SER A 20 -9.30 -4.28 -7.57
C SER A 20 -8.36 -3.71 -8.63
N VAL A 21 -7.11 -4.20 -8.68
CA VAL A 21 -6.14 -3.81 -9.71
C VAL A 21 -6.60 -4.25 -11.10
N LYS A 22 -7.06 -5.50 -11.24
CA LYS A 22 -7.56 -6.03 -12.53
C LYS A 22 -8.76 -5.22 -13.03
N ILE A 23 -9.70 -4.86 -12.15
CA ILE A 23 -10.88 -4.06 -12.52
C ILE A 23 -10.48 -2.62 -12.89
N ALA A 24 -9.53 -2.00 -12.18
CA ALA A 24 -9.03 -0.67 -12.50
C ALA A 24 -8.39 -0.61 -13.90
N VAL A 25 -7.57 -1.61 -14.25
CA VAL A 25 -6.95 -1.72 -15.58
C VAL A 25 -8.01 -1.92 -16.67
N LEU A 26 -8.97 -2.82 -16.45
CA LEU A 26 -10.06 -3.05 -17.41
C LEU A 26 -10.92 -1.79 -17.61
N LEU A 27 -11.22 -1.06 -16.54
CA LEU A 27 -11.93 0.21 -16.60
C LEU A 27 -11.14 1.27 -17.39
N GLY A 28 -9.83 1.34 -17.17
CA GLY A 28 -8.93 2.21 -17.93
C GLY A 28 -8.97 1.92 -19.43
N ILE A 29 -8.85 0.65 -19.83
CA ILE A 29 -8.94 0.23 -21.24
C ILE A 29 -10.31 0.55 -21.81
N ALA A 30 -11.38 0.22 -21.08
CA ALA A 30 -12.76 0.40 -21.52
C ALA A 30 -13.15 1.87 -21.68
N VAL A 31 -12.51 2.81 -20.97
CA VAL A 31 -12.77 4.25 -21.11
C VAL A 31 -11.83 4.90 -22.12
N ALA A 32 -10.54 4.56 -22.11
CA ALA A 32 -9.54 5.19 -22.97
C ALA A 32 -9.73 4.85 -24.45
N VAL A 33 -9.98 3.57 -24.77
CA VAL A 33 -10.08 3.11 -26.16
C VAL A 33 -11.29 3.73 -26.88
N PRO A 34 -12.52 3.72 -26.33
CA PRO A 34 -13.65 4.35 -27.00
C PRO A 34 -13.50 5.87 -27.09
N SER A 35 -12.96 6.52 -26.06
CA SER A 35 -12.72 7.96 -26.08
C SER A 35 -11.76 8.36 -27.21
N PHE A 36 -10.70 7.58 -27.43
CA PHE A 36 -9.78 7.78 -28.56
C PHE A 36 -10.48 7.59 -29.91
N LEU A 37 -11.27 6.53 -30.07
CA LEU A 37 -11.97 6.24 -31.33
C LEU A 37 -13.01 7.32 -31.68
N VAL A 38 -13.78 7.78 -30.68
CA VAL A 38 -14.75 8.87 -30.84
C VAL A 38 -14.05 10.17 -31.20
N ALA A 39 -12.96 10.52 -30.50
CA ALA A 39 -12.19 11.72 -30.80
C ALA A 39 -11.58 11.68 -32.21
N ARG A 40 -11.03 10.53 -32.62
CA ARG A 40 -10.50 10.33 -33.98
C ARG A 40 -11.57 10.50 -35.04
N ALA A 41 -12.76 9.92 -34.84
CA ALA A 41 -13.87 10.05 -35.77
C ALA A 41 -14.37 11.51 -35.86
N ALA A 42 -14.50 12.18 -34.72
CA ALA A 42 -14.95 13.57 -34.65
C ALA A 42 -13.95 14.54 -35.32
N PHE A 43 -12.65 14.41 -35.01
CA PHE A 43 -11.63 15.28 -35.61
C PHE A 43 -11.37 14.95 -37.08
N GLY A 44 -11.48 13.69 -37.50
CA GLY A 44 -11.35 13.31 -38.91
C GLY A 44 -12.47 13.84 -39.79
N ALA A 45 -13.64 14.17 -39.23
CA ALA A 45 -14.76 14.77 -39.95
C ALA A 45 -14.69 16.31 -40.02
N GLY A 46 -13.95 16.96 -39.12
CA GLY A 46 -13.93 18.43 -38.97
C GLY A 46 -12.60 19.11 -39.27
N VAL A 47 -11.50 18.36 -39.42
CA VAL A 47 -10.15 18.91 -39.64
C VAL A 47 -9.62 18.43 -40.99
N ASP A 48 -9.33 19.36 -41.90
CA ASP A 48 -8.81 19.06 -43.25
C ASP A 48 -7.46 18.32 -43.22
N ASN A 49 -6.65 18.53 -42.17
CA ASN A 49 -5.38 17.86 -41.98
C ASN A 49 -5.51 16.64 -41.07
N GLN A 50 -5.40 15.45 -41.67
CA GLN A 50 -5.51 14.17 -40.95
C GLN A 50 -4.39 13.94 -39.91
N ASP A 51 -3.18 14.48 -40.11
CA ASP A 51 -2.10 14.35 -39.14
C ASP A 51 -2.39 15.19 -37.87
N LEU A 52 -3.00 16.35 -38.06
CA LEU A 52 -3.42 17.22 -36.96
C LEU A 52 -4.59 16.60 -36.20
N ALA A 53 -5.58 16.03 -36.92
CA ALA A 53 -6.69 15.30 -36.32
C ALA A 53 -6.21 14.12 -35.45
N ARG A 54 -5.20 13.38 -35.93
CA ARG A 54 -4.60 12.25 -35.20
C ARG A 54 -3.89 12.71 -33.92
N THR A 55 -3.14 13.80 -34.00
CA THR A 55 -2.45 14.37 -32.84
C THR A 55 -3.44 14.80 -31.75
N TYR A 56 -4.53 15.49 -32.12
CA TYR A 56 -5.56 15.86 -31.17
C TYR A 56 -6.31 14.66 -30.58
N ALA A 57 -6.58 13.63 -31.38
CA ALA A 57 -7.18 12.40 -30.88
C ALA A 57 -6.29 11.71 -29.82
N MET A 58 -4.97 11.71 -29.99
CA MET A 58 -4.03 11.15 -29.00
C MET A 58 -4.08 11.93 -27.68
N VAL A 59 -4.15 13.26 -27.72
CA VAL A 59 -4.28 14.10 -26.52
C VAL A 59 -5.58 13.79 -25.77
N VAL A 60 -6.69 13.65 -26.50
CA VAL A 60 -7.98 13.29 -25.89
C VAL A 60 -7.92 11.88 -25.26
N GLY A 61 -7.28 10.91 -25.94
CA GLY A 61 -7.07 9.58 -25.38
C GLY A 61 -6.25 9.59 -24.09
N LEU A 62 -5.19 10.42 -24.02
CA LEU A 62 -4.40 10.60 -22.81
C LEU A 62 -5.22 11.22 -21.67
N ALA A 63 -5.98 12.28 -21.96
CA ALA A 63 -6.85 12.92 -20.97
C ALA A 63 -7.90 11.94 -20.42
N ALA A 64 -8.51 11.13 -21.28
CA ALA A 64 -9.46 10.08 -20.88
C ALA A 64 -8.80 9.03 -19.97
N CYS A 65 -7.56 8.65 -20.24
CA CYS A 65 -6.80 7.73 -19.40
C CYS A 65 -6.59 8.30 -17.98
N LEU A 66 -6.22 9.58 -17.87
CA LEU A 66 -6.04 10.25 -16.57
C LEU A 66 -7.35 10.32 -15.78
N VAL A 67 -8.46 10.64 -16.45
CA VAL A 67 -9.79 10.64 -15.81
C VAL A 67 -10.16 9.25 -15.32
N ALA A 68 -9.95 8.20 -16.12
CA ALA A 68 -10.21 6.83 -15.71
C ALA A 68 -9.35 6.41 -14.51
N GLY A 69 -8.06 6.80 -14.49
CA GLY A 69 -7.18 6.62 -13.34
C GLY A 69 -7.69 7.32 -12.07
N GLY A 70 -8.18 8.56 -12.20
CA GLY A 70 -8.79 9.30 -11.10
C GLY A 70 -10.08 8.65 -10.57
N ILE A 71 -10.93 8.15 -11.46
CA ILE A 71 -12.15 7.40 -11.10
C ILE A 71 -11.78 6.11 -10.37
N ALA A 72 -10.81 5.36 -10.89
CA ALA A 72 -10.32 4.14 -10.26
C ALA A 72 -9.75 4.42 -8.87
N ALA A 73 -8.90 5.45 -8.73
CA ALA A 73 -8.35 5.85 -7.43
C ALA A 73 -9.44 6.27 -6.42
N LYS A 74 -10.52 6.89 -6.88
CA LYS A 74 -11.65 7.27 -6.02
C LYS A 74 -12.52 6.07 -5.63
N LEU A 75 -12.72 5.13 -6.54
CA LEU A 75 -13.54 3.94 -6.33
C LEU A 75 -12.83 2.91 -5.45
N PHE A 76 -11.53 2.71 -5.67
CA PHE A 76 -10.67 1.83 -4.88
C PHE A 76 -9.97 2.66 -3.80
N LYS A 77 -10.75 3.09 -2.81
CA LYS A 77 -10.23 3.81 -1.63
C LYS A 77 -9.14 2.93 -0.97
N PRO A 78 -7.95 3.48 -0.62
CA PRO A 78 -6.85 2.70 -0.09
C PRO A 78 -7.32 1.93 1.16
N GLN A 79 -7.37 0.60 1.06
CA GLN A 79 -7.70 -0.30 2.17
C GLN A 79 -6.49 -0.42 3.09
N ARG A 80 -6.06 0.71 3.65
CA ARG A 80 -4.98 0.77 4.63
C ARG A 80 -5.54 0.31 5.98
N ILE A 81 -5.76 -0.98 6.13
CA ILE A 81 -5.77 -1.57 7.46
C ILE A 81 -4.29 -1.67 7.83
N VAL A 82 -3.74 -0.58 8.37
CA VAL A 82 -2.54 -0.67 9.22
C VAL A 82 -3.05 -1.34 10.50
N THR A 83 -3.32 -2.64 10.42
CA THR A 83 -3.11 -3.50 11.56
C THR A 83 -1.61 -3.42 11.77
N GLU A 84 -1.18 -2.49 12.62
CA GLU A 84 -0.20 -2.84 13.64
C GLU A 84 -0.69 -4.20 14.13
N ARG A 85 -0.13 -5.30 13.61
CA ARG A 85 -0.26 -6.58 14.28
C ARG A 85 0.29 -6.25 15.65
N GLY A 86 -0.58 -6.09 16.64
CA GLY A 86 -0.17 -5.94 18.02
C GLY A 86 0.85 -7.04 18.23
N VAL A 87 2.09 -6.63 18.44
CA VAL A 87 3.20 -7.58 18.45
C VAL A 87 2.82 -8.59 19.51
N ASP A 88 2.68 -9.85 19.10
CA ASP A 88 2.28 -10.91 20.01
C ASP A 88 3.29 -10.89 21.18
N PRO A 89 2.84 -10.74 22.43
CA PRO A 89 3.73 -10.70 23.59
C PRO A 89 4.72 -11.88 23.60
N GLU A 90 4.33 -13.04 23.04
CA GLU A 90 5.19 -14.21 22.88
C GLU A 90 6.28 -14.02 21.81
N ASP A 91 5.98 -13.39 20.68
CA ASP A 91 6.97 -13.06 19.65
C ASP A 91 7.95 -12.01 20.17
N GLN A 92 7.46 -11.03 20.95
CA GLN A 92 8.28 -10.03 21.63
C GLN A 92 9.26 -10.68 22.63
N ARG A 93 8.77 -11.61 23.46
CA ARG A 93 9.58 -12.40 24.40
C ARG A 93 10.61 -13.26 23.67
N ARG A 94 10.26 -13.86 22.52
CA ARG A 94 11.20 -14.69 21.73
C ARG A 94 12.35 -13.86 21.18
N VAL A 95 12.06 -12.72 20.55
CA VAL A 95 13.09 -11.84 19.98
C VAL A 95 14.00 -11.28 21.08
N LEU A 96 13.46 -10.91 22.24
CA LEU A 96 14.27 -10.45 23.37
C LEU A 96 15.18 -11.54 23.95
N ARG A 97 14.70 -12.79 23.99
CA ARG A 97 15.53 -13.93 24.39
C ARG A 97 16.67 -14.15 23.40
N GLU A 98 16.40 -14.16 22.11
CA GLU A 98 17.43 -14.29 21.06
C GLU A 98 18.46 -13.15 21.14
N LEU A 99 18.01 -11.92 21.41
CA LEU A 99 18.90 -10.77 21.61
C LEU A 99 19.76 -10.92 22.87
N GLY A 100 19.18 -11.43 23.96
CA GLY A 100 19.87 -11.69 25.22
C GLY A 100 20.92 -12.78 25.13
N GLU A 101 20.63 -13.84 24.39
CA GLU A 101 21.58 -14.93 24.13
C GLU A 101 22.75 -14.47 23.25
N ALA A 102 22.51 -13.56 22.30
CA ALA A 102 23.54 -13.08 21.38
C ALA A 102 24.46 -12.02 22.01
N HIS A 103 23.92 -11.03 22.74
CA HIS A 103 24.68 -9.84 23.17
C HIS A 103 24.46 -9.44 24.64
N GLY A 104 23.58 -10.12 25.38
CA GLY A 104 23.14 -9.71 26.70
C GLY A 104 22.18 -8.50 26.62
N ILE A 105 21.08 -8.56 27.38
CA ILE A 105 20.02 -7.52 27.34
C ILE A 105 20.41 -6.28 28.17
N GLY A 106 21.42 -6.41 29.04
CA GLY A 106 21.81 -5.37 30.01
C GLY A 106 20.82 -5.24 31.17
N THR A 107 21.09 -4.30 32.09
CA THR A 107 20.24 -4.03 33.26
C THR A 107 19.41 -2.78 33.03
N LEU A 108 18.11 -2.78 33.38
CA LEU A 108 17.28 -1.56 33.35
C LEU A 108 17.86 -0.41 34.19
N ALA A 109 18.71 -0.74 35.17
CA ALA A 109 19.43 0.21 36.00
C ALA A 109 20.45 1.07 35.24
N ASP A 110 21.04 0.55 34.15
CA ASP A 110 22.09 1.20 33.36
C ASP A 110 21.53 2.20 32.33
N LEU A 111 20.22 2.17 32.10
CA LEU A 111 19.55 3.06 31.16
C LEU A 111 19.36 4.46 31.74
N SER A 112 19.58 5.49 30.93
CA SER A 112 19.27 6.88 31.29
C SER A 112 17.75 7.07 31.50
N ALA A 113 17.37 8.15 32.19
CA ALA A 113 15.96 8.46 32.43
C ALA A 113 15.15 8.64 31.12
N ARG A 114 15.81 9.03 30.03
CA ARG A 114 15.19 9.21 28.71
C ARG A 114 14.90 7.86 28.04
N GLU A 115 15.82 6.92 28.11
CA GLU A 115 15.67 5.59 27.51
C GLU A 115 14.59 4.77 28.24
N ARG A 116 14.46 4.94 29.56
CA ARG A 116 13.36 4.34 30.34
C ARG A 116 11.98 4.90 29.97
N ASP A 117 11.87 6.19 29.65
CA ASP A 117 10.60 6.77 29.17
C ASP A 117 10.21 6.23 27.79
N GLU A 118 11.19 6.04 26.90
CA GLU A 118 10.97 5.44 25.59
C GLU A 118 10.55 3.96 25.69
N LEU A 119 11.19 3.16 26.54
CA LEU A 119 10.78 1.77 26.79
C LEU A 119 9.37 1.65 27.36
N ARG A 120 8.98 2.57 28.27
CA ARG A 120 7.63 2.64 28.82
C ARG A 120 6.60 3.00 27.75
N ARG A 121 6.91 3.97 26.89
CA ARG A 121 6.04 4.35 25.76
C ARG A 121 5.83 3.21 24.78
N LEU A 122 6.82 2.33 24.63
CA LEU A 122 6.76 1.15 23.76
C LEU A 122 6.10 -0.07 24.43
N GLY A 123 5.73 0.02 25.72
CA GLY A 123 5.13 -1.10 26.46
C GLY A 123 6.10 -2.26 26.74
N LEU A 124 7.40 -2.02 26.61
CA LEU A 124 8.44 -3.06 26.72
C LEU A 124 9.00 -3.19 28.15
N GLU A 125 8.63 -2.30 29.08
CA GLU A 125 9.14 -2.26 30.45
C GLU A 125 8.92 -3.60 31.19
N GLU A 126 7.72 -4.19 31.06
CA GLU A 126 7.40 -5.48 31.70
C GLU A 126 8.15 -6.65 31.06
N VAL A 127 8.36 -6.61 29.74
CA VAL A 127 9.03 -7.69 29.00
C VAL A 127 10.53 -7.73 29.30
N PHE A 128 11.17 -6.56 29.50
CA PHE A 128 12.57 -6.47 29.92
C PHE A 128 12.77 -6.90 31.38
N LEU A 129 11.85 -6.51 32.29
CA LEU A 129 11.91 -6.94 33.70
C LEU A 129 11.78 -8.45 33.86
N ASP A 130 10.93 -9.09 33.06
CA ASP A 130 10.79 -10.55 33.04
C ASP A 130 12.07 -11.24 32.52
N ALA A 131 12.72 -10.64 31.51
CA ALA A 131 13.95 -11.17 30.94
C ALA A 131 15.16 -10.99 31.88
N GLU A 132 15.24 -9.88 32.62
CA GLU A 132 16.29 -9.63 33.64
C GLU A 132 16.20 -10.63 34.81
N LYS A 133 14.99 -11.05 35.20
CA LYS A 133 14.79 -12.04 36.28
C LYS A 133 15.05 -13.48 35.83
N ALA A 134 15.04 -13.74 34.53
CA ALA A 134 15.20 -15.07 33.95
C ALA A 134 16.65 -15.41 33.55
N GLY A 135 17.55 -14.43 33.56
CA GLY A 135 19.01 -14.59 33.42
C GLY A 135 19.72 -14.62 34.77
#